data_AF-A0A1I7X2D6-F1
#
_entry.id   AF-A0A1I7X2D6-F1
#
_cell.length_a   1.000
_cell.length_b   1.000
_cell.length_c   1.000
_cell.angle_alpha   90.00
_cell.angle_beta   90.00
_cell.angle_gamma   90.00
#
_symmetry.space_group_name_H-M   'P 1'
#
loop_
_entity.id
_entity.type
_entity.pdbx_description
1 polymer ?
#
loop_
_entity_poly.entity_id
_entity_poly.type
_entity_poly.pdbx_seq_one_letter_code
_entity_poly.pdbx_strand_id
1 'polypeptide(L)'
;MYYHNPLAPAKRKNIVIEKMKVNRYEKAKILLSIVLQCRFSNVLVRNEKILTVNSRSEKAFVDTRSHFPSSVMVWIRITVSGKTPLVVVKKNVKINAKYY
;
A
#
# COMPACT_ATOMS: atom_id res chain seq x y z
N MET A 1 -13.64 -18.85 17.29
CA MET A 1 -14.68 -17.89 16.85
C MET A 1 -14.01 -16.54 16.60
N TYR A 2 -13.87 -16.11 15.35
CA TYR A 2 -13.30 -14.79 15.03
C TYR A 2 -14.44 -13.76 15.01
N TYR A 3 -14.38 -12.78 15.92
CA TYR A 3 -15.32 -11.66 15.94
C TYR A 3 -15.17 -10.82 14.67
N HIS A 4 -16.20 -10.86 13.81
CA HIS A 4 -16.34 -9.92 12.70
C HIS A 4 -16.79 -8.58 13.29
N ASN A 5 -15.93 -7.56 13.28
CA ASN A 5 -16.29 -6.21 13.74
C ASN A 5 -17.15 -5.52 12.65
N PRO A 6 -18.46 -5.29 12.88
CA PRO A 6 -19.38 -4.82 11.85
C PRO A 6 -19.28 -3.31 11.58
N LEU A 7 -18.43 -2.57 12.31
CA LEU A 7 -18.25 -1.13 12.18
C LEU A 7 -17.00 -0.72 11.37
N ALA A 8 -16.29 -1.67 10.75
CA ALA A 8 -15.23 -1.31 9.82
C ALA A 8 -15.85 -0.60 8.59
N PRO A 9 -15.49 0.67 8.30
CA PRO A 9 -16.05 1.37 7.16
C PRO A 9 -15.74 0.59 5.89
N ALA A 10 -16.80 0.17 5.18
CA ALA A 10 -16.66 -0.52 3.90
C ALA A 10 -15.78 0.33 2.99
N LYS A 11 -14.66 -0.23 2.50
CA LYS A 11 -13.83 0.44 1.49
C LYS A 11 -14.73 0.79 0.30
N ARG A 12 -14.95 2.08 0.06
CA ARG A 12 -15.64 2.56 -1.15
C ARG A 12 -14.96 1.93 -2.35
N LYS A 13 -15.69 1.10 -3.10
CA LYS A 13 -15.20 0.58 -4.37
C LYS A 13 -15.15 1.76 -5.33
N ASN A 14 -13.95 2.08 -5.83
CA ASN A 14 -13.83 3.06 -6.90
C ASN A 14 -14.53 2.51 -8.15
N ILE A 15 -15.57 3.20 -8.60
CA ILE A 15 -16.26 2.87 -9.85
C ILE A 15 -15.30 3.19 -11.00
N VAL A 16 -15.09 2.19 -11.87
CA VAL A 16 -14.18 2.31 -13.01
C VAL A 16 -15.00 2.74 -14.22
N ILE A 17 -14.84 3.99 -14.66
CA ILE A 17 -15.52 4.51 -15.85
C ILE A 17 -14.94 3.87 -17.13
N GLU A 18 -15.70 3.89 -18.22
CA GLU A 18 -15.31 3.26 -19.50
C GLU A 18 -13.93 3.72 -20.00
N LYS A 19 -13.65 5.03 -19.93
CA LYS A 19 -12.33 5.59 -20.27
C LYS A 19 -11.18 4.95 -19.47
N MET A 20 -11.41 4.67 -18.18
CA MET A 20 -10.41 3.99 -17.34
C MET A 20 -10.27 2.51 -17.70
N LYS A 21 -11.36 1.83 -18.09
CA LYS A 21 -11.31 0.44 -18.53
C LYS A 21 -10.50 0.30 -19.81
N VAL A 22 -10.77 1.11 -20.82
CA VAL A 22 -10.02 1.13 -22.09
C VAL A 22 -8.53 1.38 -21.83
N ASN A 23 -8.20 2.40 -21.02
CA ASN A 23 -6.81 2.69 -20.67
C ASN A 23 -6.12 1.51 -19.95
N ARG A 24 -6.81 0.83 -19.03
CA ARG A 24 -6.27 -0.36 -18.35
C ARG A 24 -6.07 -1.52 -19.33
N TYR A 25 -6.99 -1.72 -20.26
CA TYR A 25 -6.93 -2.78 -21.26
C TYR A 25 -5.73 -2.57 -22.21
N GLU A 26 -5.55 -1.36 -22.74
CA GLU A 26 -4.41 -1.06 -23.61
C GLU A 26 -3.07 -1.25 -22.90
N LYS A 27 -2.95 -0.78 -21.65
CA LYS A 27 -1.74 -1.00 -20.84
C LYS A 27 -1.48 -2.48 -20.56
N ALA A 28 -2.51 -3.27 -20.29
CA ALA A 28 -2.38 -4.69 -20.04
C ALA A 28 -1.88 -5.45 -21.28
N LYS A 29 -2.35 -5.10 -22.48
CA LYS A 29 -1.85 -5.70 -23.74
C LYS A 29 -0.35 -5.45 -23.94
N ILE A 30 0.11 -4.23 -23.66
CA ILE A 30 1.54 -3.88 -23.75
C ILE A 30 2.36 -4.66 -22.72
N LEU A 31 1.88 -4.75 -21.48
CA LEU A 31 2.57 -5.52 -20.44
C LEU A 31 2.66 -7.01 -20.79
N LEU A 32 1.59 -7.57 -21.38
CA LEU A 32 1.56 -8.96 -21.81
C LEU A 32 2.65 -9.25 -22.85
N SER A 33 2.85 -8.38 -23.84
CA SER A 33 3.89 -8.58 -24.86
C SER A 33 5.30 -8.55 -24.25
N ILE A 34 5.54 -7.70 -23.25
CA ILE A 34 6.82 -7.64 -22.52
C ILE A 34 7.08 -8.93 -21.74
N VAL A 35 6.04 -9.47 -21.07
CA VAL A 35 6.14 -10.72 -20.31
C VAL A 35 6.42 -11.91 -21.23
N LEU A 36 5.71 -11.99 -22.37
CA LEU A 36 5.93 -13.04 -23.38
C LEU A 36 7.35 -13.03 -23.96
N GLN A 37 8.02 -11.88 -23.98
CA GLN A 37 9.42 -11.73 -24.40
C GLN A 37 10.43 -12.02 -23.28
N CYS A 38 9.99 -12.51 -22.11
CA CYS A 38 10.82 -12.74 -20.91
C CYS A 38 11.59 -11.49 -20.43
N ARG A 39 11.13 -10.28 -20.77
CA ARG A 39 11.79 -9.01 -20.41
C ARG A 39 11.39 -8.47 -19.03
N PHE A 40 11.03 -9.36 -18.10
CA PHE A 40 10.52 -8.96 -16.78
C PHE A 40 11.55 -9.08 -15.65
N SER A 41 12.74 -9.63 -15.91
CA SER A 41 13.83 -9.74 -14.92
C SER A 41 14.29 -8.39 -14.36
N ASN A 42 14.13 -7.32 -15.13
CA ASN A 42 14.47 -5.95 -14.74
C ASN A 42 13.29 -5.16 -14.13
N VAL A 43 12.16 -5.82 -13.82
CA VAL A 43 10.99 -5.15 -13.24
C VAL A 43 11.16 -4.99 -11.73
N LEU A 44 11.13 -3.73 -11.29
CA LEU A 44 11.08 -3.33 -9.88
C LEU A 44 9.67 -2.83 -9.55
N VAL A 45 8.97 -3.53 -8.67
CA VAL A 45 7.66 -3.10 -8.17
C VAL A 45 7.84 -2.38 -6.84
N ARG A 46 7.21 -1.21 -6.69
CA ARG A 46 7.24 -0.41 -5.48
C ARG A 46 5.84 -0.04 -5.05
N ASN A 47 5.60 -0.01 -3.74
CA ASN A 47 4.32 0.44 -3.21
C ASN A 47 4.47 0.98 -1.78
N GLU A 48 3.65 1.96 -1.43
CA GLU A 48 3.53 2.52 -0.09
C GLU A 48 2.35 1.87 0.64
N LYS A 49 2.53 1.60 1.94
CA LYS A 49 1.46 1.09 2.78
C LYS A 49 1.51 1.72 4.16
N ILE A 50 0.34 2.15 4.65
CA ILE A 50 0.16 2.58 6.02
C ILE A 50 -0.11 1.33 6.87
N LEU A 51 0.72 1.11 7.89
CA LEU A 51 0.56 0.05 8.88
C LEU A 51 0.08 0.68 10.19
N THR A 52 -1.03 0.18 10.73
CA THR A 52 -1.55 0.61 12.02
C THR A 52 -0.83 -0.14 13.14
N VAL A 53 -0.26 0.61 14.08
CA VAL A 53 0.37 0.07 15.29
C VAL A 53 -0.71 -0.04 16.36
N ASN A 54 -1.23 -1.25 16.56
CA ASN A 54 -2.11 -1.53 17.69
C ASN A 54 -1.25 -1.86 18.91
N SER A 55 -1.20 -0.98 19.90
CA SER A 55 -0.64 -1.30 21.20
C SER A 55 -1.61 -2.24 21.93
N ARG A 56 -1.36 -3.55 21.91
CA ARG A 56 -1.93 -4.43 22.94
C ARG A 56 -1.14 -4.18 24.23
N SER A 57 -1.44 -3.10 24.94
CA SER A 57 -0.94 -2.89 26.30
C SER A 57 -2.02 -3.25 27.29
N GLU A 58 -1.80 -4.35 28.01
CA GLU A 58 -2.59 -4.80 29.16
C GLU A 58 -2.43 -3.89 30.40
N LYS A 59 -1.81 -2.72 30.24
CA LYS A 59 -1.63 -1.73 31.30
C LYS A 59 -1.96 -0.36 30.74
N ALA A 60 -3.04 0.21 31.29
CA ALA A 60 -3.46 1.58 31.07
C ALA A 60 -2.31 2.54 31.39
N PHE A 61 -2.00 3.47 30.49
CA PHE A 61 -1.55 4.80 30.90
C PHE A 61 -1.69 5.82 29.76
N VAL A 62 -2.47 6.86 30.09
CA VAL A 62 -2.53 8.23 29.53
C VAL A 62 -3.00 8.39 28.09
N ASP A 63 -4.28 8.77 28.02
CA ASP A 63 -4.99 9.43 26.93
C ASP A 63 -4.16 10.50 26.22
N THR A 64 -3.56 10.13 25.08
CA THR A 64 -3.45 11.09 23.98
C THR A 64 -4.71 10.96 23.15
N ARG A 65 -5.59 11.95 23.32
CA ARG A 65 -6.88 12.27 22.70
C ARG A 65 -6.94 12.19 21.17
N SER A 66 -6.39 11.14 20.56
CA SER A 66 -6.38 10.94 19.11
C SER A 66 -7.41 9.88 18.75
N HIS A 67 -8.46 10.31 18.04
CA HIS A 67 -9.46 9.40 17.48
C HIS A 67 -8.91 8.49 16.37
N PHE A 68 -7.64 8.67 15.97
CA PHE A 68 -7.00 7.87 14.93
C PHE A 68 -5.90 7.00 15.54
N PRO A 69 -5.85 5.71 15.17
CA PRO A 69 -4.82 4.83 15.69
C PRO A 69 -3.44 5.25 15.18
N SER A 70 -2.42 5.08 16.02
CA SER A 70 -1.03 5.32 15.63
C SER A 70 -0.69 4.47 14.41
N SER A 71 -0.08 5.08 13.40
CA SER A 71 0.27 4.40 12.16
C SER A 71 1.63 4.85 11.63
N VAL A 72 2.25 3.98 10.86
CA VAL A 72 3.55 4.19 10.23
C VAL A 72 3.40 3.93 8.74
N MET A 73 3.89 4.83 7.91
CA MET A 73 3.95 4.60 6.47
C MET A 73 5.25 3.89 6.13
N VAL A 74 5.12 2.87 5.29
CA VAL A 74 6.19 1.98 4.91
C VAL A 74 6.28 1.91 3.40
N TRP A 75 7.50 1.95 2.87
CA TRP A 75 7.79 1.79 1.47
C TRP A 75 8.56 0.49 1.25
N ILE A 76 8.09 -0.32 0.30
CA ILE A 76 8.73 -1.59 -0.07
C ILE A 76 9.03 -1.60 -1.57
N ARG A 77 10.17 -2.20 -1.92
CA ARG A 77 10.52 -2.54 -3.30
C ARG A 77 10.77 -4.03 -3.43
N ILE A 78 10.28 -4.61 -4.51
CA ILE A 78 10.37 -6.04 -4.79
C ILE A 78 10.82 -6.20 -6.24
N THR A 79 11.81 -7.05 -6.43
CA THR A 79 12.28 -7.55 -7.73
C THR A 79 11.99 -9.04 -7.85
N VAL A 80 12.23 -9.61 -9.03
CA VAL A 80 12.22 -11.07 -9.22
C VAL A 80 13.25 -11.76 -8.30
N SER A 81 14.39 -11.11 -8.05
CA SER A 81 15.48 -11.64 -7.23
C SER A 81 15.28 -11.50 -5.72
N GLY A 82 14.34 -10.68 -5.25
CA GLY A 82 14.08 -10.54 -3.82
C GLY A 82 13.44 -9.22 -3.40
N LYS A 83 13.49 -8.97 -2.10
CA LYS A 83 12.94 -7.76 -1.47
C LYS A 83 14.09 -6.83 -1.09
N THR A 84 13.94 -5.53 -1.33
CA THR A 84 14.86 -4.52 -0.79
C THR A 84 14.53 -4.23 0.68
N PRO A 85 15.46 -3.60 1.44
CA PRO A 85 15.17 -3.15 2.79
C PRO A 85 13.88 -2.31 2.86
N LEU A 86 13.12 -2.54 3.92
CA LEU A 86 11.88 -1.85 4.22
C LEU A 86 12.20 -0.43 4.70
N VAL A 87 11.66 0.60 4.03
CA VAL A 87 11.89 1.99 4.43
C VAL A 87 10.71 2.48 5.24
N VAL A 88 10.97 2.85 6.50
CA VAL A 88 9.98 3.46 7.39
C VAL A 88 9.99 4.97 7.18
N VAL A 89 8.85 5.52 6.80
CA VAL A 89 8.68 6.97 6.64
C VAL A 89 8.38 7.58 8.01
N LYS A 90 9.14 8.63 8.37
CA LYS A 90 8.96 9.34 9.64
C LYS A 90 7.55 9.92 9.75
N LYS A 91 7.05 10.03 10.99
CA LYS A 91 5.75 10.63 11.30
C LYS A 91 5.65 12.04 10.71
N ASN A 92 4.48 12.38 10.19
CA ASN A 92 4.14 13.68 9.58
C ASN A 92 4.93 14.04 8.30
N VAL A 93 5.65 13.10 7.71
CA VAL A 93 6.28 13.30 6.40
C VAL A 93 5.26 13.02 5.29
N LYS A 94 5.04 14.03 4.44
CA LYS A 94 4.22 13.90 3.23
C LYS A 94 5.11 13.47 2.06
N ILE A 95 4.86 12.30 1.51
CA ILE A 95 5.52 11.86 0.27
C ILE A 95 5.03 12.74 -0.88
N ASN A 96 5.97 13.38 -1.56
CA ASN A 96 5.76 14.18 -2.76
C ASN A 96 6.88 13.88 -3.77
N ALA A 97 6.89 14.55 -4.92
CA ALA A 97 7.90 14.33 -5.95
C ALA A 97 9.35 14.58 -5.47
N LYS A 98 9.56 15.48 -4.50
CA LYS A 98 10.88 15.75 -3.89
C LYS A 98 11.32 14.65 -2.92
N TYR A 99 10.37 13.90 -2.37
CA TYR A 99 10.63 12.82 -1.42
C TYR A 99 11.10 11.52 -2.10
N TYR A 100 10.70 11.32 -3.36
CA TYR A 100 11.12 10.18 -4.19
C TYR A 100 12.50 10.37 -4.80
#